data_AF-A0A0A9ZCP5-F1
#
_entry.id   AF-A0A0A9ZCP5-F1
#
_cell.length_a   1.000
_cell.length_b   1.000
_cell.length_c   1.000
_cell.angle_alpha   90.00
_cell.angle_beta   90.00
_cell.angle_gamma   90.00
#
_symmetry.space_group_name_H-M   'P 1'
#
loop_
_entity.id
_entity.type
_entity.pdbx_description
1 polymer ?
#
loop_
_entity_poly.entity_id
_entity_poly.type
_entity_poly.pdbx_seq_one_letter_code
_entity_poly.pdbx_strand_id
1 'polypeptide(L)'
;MLADNCSDATLLTGLLHTIVPFVPLIHYVKGATKGILRSSLQLCAAADEKVRVAAYVVLRALTTRATGTRSMYQSAAFKGIFLTLVKTSHQYNAKMQSIVAFLINCVVDLYGTDMEAAYQHTFVYIRQLAIFLRATLQQQS
;
A
#
# COMPACT_ATOMS: atom_id res chain seq x y z
N MET A 1 -12.84 9.89 26.79
CA MET A 1 -13.27 9.10 25.62
C MET A 1 -12.17 8.84 24.57
N LEU A 2 -10.89 9.14 24.85
CA LEU A 2 -9.75 8.90 23.92
C LEU A 2 -8.92 7.63 24.26
N ALA A 3 -9.31 6.88 25.29
CA ALA A 3 -8.54 5.74 25.79
C ALA A 3 -8.86 4.41 25.09
N ASP A 4 -10.09 4.21 24.59
CA ASP A 4 -10.47 2.93 23.95
C ASP A 4 -9.81 2.71 22.58
N ASN A 5 -9.66 3.76 21.76
CA ASN A 5 -9.10 3.61 20.40
C ASN A 5 -7.58 3.32 20.38
N CYS A 6 -6.86 3.56 21.49
CA CYS A 6 -5.42 3.30 21.61
C CYS A 6 -5.13 1.82 21.88
N SER A 7 -5.98 1.16 22.67
CA SER A 7 -5.93 -0.28 22.94
C SER A 7 -6.07 -1.07 21.65
N ASP A 8 -7.07 -0.73 20.84
CA ASP A 8 -7.32 -1.39 19.56
C ASP A 8 -6.19 -1.19 18.54
N ALA A 9 -5.61 0.01 18.46
CA ALA A 9 -4.46 0.28 17.60
C ALA A 9 -3.20 -0.49 18.02
N THR A 10 -2.99 -0.64 19.34
CA THR A 10 -1.86 -1.40 19.90
C THR A 10 -2.04 -2.90 19.67
N LEU A 11 -3.27 -3.41 19.80
CA LEU A 11 -3.60 -4.80 19.47
C LEU A 11 -3.46 -5.08 17.97
N LEU A 12 -3.95 -4.18 17.12
CA LEU A 12 -3.85 -4.31 15.66
C LEU A 12 -2.40 -4.29 15.18
N THR A 13 -1.56 -3.40 15.73
CA THR A 13 -0.12 -3.37 15.43
C THR A 13 0.60 -4.63 15.92
N GLY A 14 0.24 -5.14 17.10
CA GLY A 14 0.73 -6.42 17.60
C GLY A 14 0.40 -7.58 16.65
N LEU A 15 -0.86 -7.67 16.20
CA LEU A 15 -1.29 -8.69 15.24
C LEU A 15 -0.60 -8.56 13.88
N LEU A 16 -0.46 -7.34 13.36
CA LEU A 16 0.29 -7.11 12.12
C LEU A 16 1.74 -7.59 12.26
N HIS A 17 2.39 -7.29 13.40
CA HIS A 17 3.76 -7.72 13.65
C HIS A 17 3.90 -9.24 13.77
N THR A 18 2.94 -9.93 14.40
CA THR A 18 2.97 -11.40 14.50
C THR A 18 2.76 -12.07 13.14
N ILE A 19 2.07 -11.45 12.20
CA ILE A 19 1.86 -11.98 10.84
C ILE A 19 3.15 -11.96 10.00
N VAL A 20 4.05 -10.99 10.22
CA VAL A 20 5.31 -10.81 9.47
C VAL A 20 6.19 -12.07 9.41
N PRO A 21 6.48 -12.79 10.52
CA PRO A 21 7.25 -14.04 10.49
C PRO A 21 6.52 -15.21 9.83
N PHE A 22 5.18 -15.21 9.79
CA PHE A 22 4.39 -16.26 9.12
C PHE A 22 4.26 -16.05 7.61
N VAL A 23 4.73 -14.94 7.06
CA VAL A 23 4.68 -14.63 5.61
C VAL A 23 5.18 -15.77 4.70
N PRO A 24 6.29 -16.48 5.00
CA PRO A 24 6.73 -17.62 4.20
C PRO A 24 5.72 -18.79 4.23
N LEU A 25 5.01 -18.98 5.34
CA LEU A 25 4.00 -20.03 5.51
C LEU A 25 2.68 -19.68 4.80
N ILE A 26 2.29 -18.41 4.86
CA ILE A 26 1.06 -17.87 4.24
C ILE A 26 1.07 -18.07 2.72
N HIS A 27 2.26 -18.09 2.11
CA HIS A 27 2.41 -18.37 0.68
C HIS A 27 1.86 -19.75 0.26
N TYR A 28 1.83 -20.73 1.16
CA TYR A 28 1.30 -22.07 0.89
C TYR A 28 -0.24 -22.11 0.86
N VAL A 29 -0.91 -21.15 1.52
CA VAL A 29 -2.37 -21.07 1.59
C VAL A 29 -2.89 -20.21 0.44
N LYS A 30 -3.38 -20.85 -0.62
CA LYS A 30 -4.00 -20.16 -1.77
C LYS A 30 -5.18 -19.29 -1.29
N GLY A 31 -5.10 -17.98 -1.51
CA GLY A 31 -6.18 -17.01 -1.23
C GLY A 31 -5.94 -16.09 -0.02
N ALA A 32 -5.27 -16.58 1.03
CA ALA A 32 -4.99 -15.78 2.23
C ALA A 32 -4.08 -14.58 1.91
N THR A 33 -3.06 -14.79 1.09
CA THR A 33 -2.10 -13.75 0.66
C THR A 33 -2.79 -12.56 0.00
N LYS A 34 -3.80 -12.81 -0.84
CA LYS A 34 -4.55 -11.74 -1.53
C LYS A 34 -5.41 -10.94 -0.55
N GLY A 35 -6.04 -11.62 0.40
CA GLY A 35 -6.81 -10.97 1.47
C GLY A 35 -5.92 -10.07 2.33
N ILE A 36 -4.81 -10.61 2.83
CA ILE A 36 -3.85 -9.89 3.68
C ILE A 36 -3.23 -8.71 2.91
N LEU A 37 -2.89 -8.90 1.63
CA LEU A 37 -2.39 -7.82 0.78
C LEU A 37 -3.41 -6.66 0.71
N ARG A 38 -4.68 -6.99 0.46
CA ARG A 38 -5.74 -5.98 0.35
C ARG A 38 -5.98 -5.25 1.67
N SER A 39 -6.03 -5.98 2.78
CA SER A 39 -6.20 -5.39 4.11
C SER A 39 -5.00 -4.51 4.48
N SER A 40 -3.77 -4.95 4.20
CA SER A 40 -2.55 -4.17 4.46
C SER A 40 -2.54 -2.87 3.67
N LEU A 41 -2.95 -2.91 2.39
CA LEU A 41 -3.07 -1.72 1.54
C LEU A 41 -4.11 -0.71 2.06
N GLN A 42 -5.22 -1.19 2.64
CA GLN A 42 -6.22 -0.32 3.27
C GLN A 42 -5.66 0.32 4.55
N LEU A 43 -4.95 -0.45 5.37
CA LEU A 43 -4.36 0.02 6.63
C LEU A 43 -3.16 0.96 6.42
N CYS A 44 -2.50 0.93 5.26
CA CYS A 44 -1.46 1.91 4.91
C CYS A 44 -1.99 3.35 4.80
N ALA A 45 -3.30 3.55 4.65
CA ALA A 45 -3.94 4.86 4.65
C ALA A 45 -4.69 5.17 5.97
N ALA A 46 -4.50 4.37 7.03
CA ALA A 46 -5.14 4.58 8.32
C ALA A 46 -4.70 5.91 8.96
N ALA A 47 -5.52 6.46 9.86
CA ALA A 47 -5.20 7.72 10.55
C ALA A 47 -4.03 7.58 11.56
N ASP A 48 -3.88 6.40 12.17
CA ASP A 48 -2.81 6.12 13.13
C ASP A 48 -1.51 5.73 12.42
N GLU A 49 -0.43 6.44 12.73
CA GLU A 49 0.90 6.22 12.16
C GLU A 49 1.47 4.83 12.49
N LYS A 50 1.29 4.35 13.72
CA LYS A 50 1.84 3.06 14.14
C LYS A 50 1.21 1.92 13.33
N VAL A 51 -0.11 2.01 13.10
CA VAL A 51 -0.86 1.05 12.28
C VAL A 51 -0.41 1.11 10.82
N ARG A 52 -0.22 2.31 10.25
CA ARG A 52 0.28 2.47 8.88
C ARG A 52 1.66 1.84 8.68
N VAL A 53 2.59 2.10 9.59
CA VAL A 53 3.96 1.56 9.52
C VAL A 53 3.92 0.03 9.63
N ALA A 54 3.19 -0.52 10.60
CA ALA A 54 3.07 -1.98 10.77
C ALA A 54 2.43 -2.64 9.53
N ALA A 55 1.40 -2.03 8.94
CA ALA A 55 0.78 -2.51 7.72
C ALA A 55 1.74 -2.49 6.53
N TYR A 56 2.57 -1.46 6.41
CA TYR A 56 3.58 -1.37 5.36
C TYR A 56 4.67 -2.45 5.52
N VAL A 57 5.09 -2.74 6.75
CA VAL A 57 6.07 -3.82 7.01
C VAL A 57 5.51 -5.18 6.56
N VAL A 58 4.23 -5.46 6.80
CA VAL A 58 3.55 -6.67 6.30
C VAL A 58 3.46 -6.67 4.77
N LEU A 59 3.08 -5.55 4.17
CA LEU A 59 3.02 -5.39 2.71
C LEU A 59 4.38 -5.70 2.06
N ARG A 60 5.44 -5.07 2.56
CA ARG A 60 6.82 -5.25 2.09
C ARG A 60 7.32 -6.67 2.29
N ALA A 61 6.98 -7.28 3.43
CA ALA A 61 7.29 -8.68 3.70
C ALA A 61 6.71 -9.60 2.62
N LEU A 62 5.43 -9.41 2.28
CA LEU A 62 4.73 -10.22 1.29
C LEU A 62 5.33 -10.08 -0.11
N THR A 63 5.75 -8.88 -0.49
CA THR A 63 6.33 -8.62 -1.82
C THR A 63 7.76 -9.11 -1.96
N THR A 64 8.56 -9.12 -0.89
CA THR A 64 9.98 -9.49 -0.97
C THR A 64 10.24 -10.96 -0.63
N ARG A 65 9.47 -11.58 0.28
CA ARG A 65 9.74 -12.93 0.80
C ARG A 65 8.95 -14.08 0.14
N ALA A 66 8.03 -13.79 -0.78
CA ALA A 66 7.23 -14.83 -1.44
C ALA A 66 8.02 -15.50 -2.59
N THR A 67 8.79 -16.55 -2.30
CA THR A 67 9.73 -17.21 -3.23
C THR A 67 9.09 -17.85 -4.49
N GLY A 68 7.77 -18.13 -4.54
CA GLY A 68 7.13 -18.81 -5.69
C GLY A 68 6.13 -17.98 -6.52
N THR A 69 5.50 -16.95 -5.94
CA THR A 69 4.51 -16.09 -6.64
C THR A 69 4.88 -14.61 -6.55
N ARG A 70 6.17 -14.33 -6.37
CA ARG A 70 6.71 -12.99 -6.16
C ARG A 70 6.15 -11.99 -7.18
N SER A 71 6.32 -12.31 -8.46
CA SER A 71 5.93 -11.43 -9.57
C SER A 71 4.44 -11.03 -9.54
N MET A 72 3.53 -11.96 -9.25
CA MET A 72 2.09 -11.67 -9.25
C MET A 72 1.67 -10.77 -8.08
N TYR A 73 2.11 -11.07 -6.86
CA TYR A 73 1.74 -10.27 -5.68
C TYR A 73 2.50 -8.95 -5.61
N GLN A 74 3.73 -8.91 -6.11
CA GLN A 74 4.52 -7.69 -6.26
C GLN A 74 3.86 -6.72 -7.25
N SER A 75 3.44 -7.21 -8.41
CA SER A 75 2.66 -6.42 -9.38
C SER A 75 1.38 -5.86 -8.77
N ALA A 76 0.63 -6.71 -8.04
CA ALA A 76 -0.60 -6.30 -7.36
C ALA A 76 -0.34 -5.28 -6.24
N ALA A 77 0.75 -5.42 -5.50
CA ALA A 77 1.16 -4.49 -4.45
C ALA A 77 1.59 -3.14 -5.03
N PHE A 78 2.40 -3.14 -6.09
CA PHE A 78 2.83 -1.93 -6.80
C PHE A 78 1.63 -1.12 -7.30
N LYS A 79 0.71 -1.79 -7.99
CA LYS A 79 -0.57 -1.19 -8.40
C LYS A 79 -1.38 -0.69 -7.22
N GLY A 80 -1.49 -1.53 -6.18
CA GLY A 80 -2.32 -1.26 -5.01
C GLY A 80 -1.88 -0.02 -4.26
N ILE A 81 -0.59 0.10 -3.95
CA ILE A 81 -0.05 1.22 -3.17
C ILE A 81 -0.17 2.53 -3.95
N PHE A 82 0.08 2.51 -5.26
CA PHE A 82 -0.05 3.67 -6.12
C PHE A 82 -1.50 4.16 -6.19
N LEU A 83 -2.46 3.25 -6.37
CA LEU A 83 -3.88 3.61 -6.39
C LEU A 83 -4.37 4.12 -5.02
N THR A 84 -3.88 3.55 -3.92
CA THR A 84 -4.16 4.07 -2.58
C THR A 84 -3.64 5.49 -2.42
N LEU A 85 -2.39 5.77 -2.85
CA LEU A 85 -1.83 7.11 -2.85
C LEU A 85 -2.70 8.10 -3.63
N VAL A 86 -3.05 7.79 -4.88
CA VAL A 86 -3.88 8.68 -5.72
C VAL A 86 -5.25 8.96 -5.07
N LYS A 87 -5.88 7.93 -4.50
CA LYS A 87 -7.17 8.08 -3.82
C LYS A 87 -7.07 8.95 -2.56
N THR A 88 -6.04 8.76 -1.75
CA THR A 88 -5.82 9.57 -0.55
C THR A 88 -5.48 11.02 -0.90
N SER A 89 -4.71 11.25 -1.97
CA SER A 89 -4.33 12.60 -2.42
C SER A 89 -5.50 13.43 -2.96
N HIS A 90 -6.60 12.81 -3.40
CA HIS A 90 -7.79 13.55 -3.87
C HIS A 90 -8.45 14.38 -2.76
N GLN A 91 -8.35 13.95 -1.50
CA GLN A 91 -8.91 14.66 -0.34
C GLN A 91 -7.79 15.40 0.40
N TYR A 92 -7.37 16.55 -0.14
CA TYR A 92 -6.26 17.30 0.45
C TYR A 92 -6.68 18.06 1.72
N ASN A 93 -6.08 17.70 2.86
CA ASN A 93 -6.26 18.36 4.16
C ASN A 93 -4.93 18.29 4.94
N ALA A 94 -4.69 19.18 5.91
CA ALA A 94 -3.46 19.25 6.68
C ALA A 94 -3.07 17.92 7.34
N LYS A 95 -4.06 17.15 7.82
CA LYS A 95 -3.84 15.80 8.38
C LYS A 95 -3.46 14.78 7.30
N MET A 96 -4.05 14.89 6.10
CA MET A 96 -3.80 13.97 4.98
C MET A 96 -2.42 14.17 4.37
N GLN A 97 -1.84 15.37 4.46
CA GLN A 97 -0.48 15.64 4.00
C GLN A 97 0.55 14.67 4.61
N SER A 98 0.44 14.39 5.91
CA SER A 98 1.33 13.43 6.59
C SER A 98 1.18 12.00 6.06
N ILE A 99 -0.05 11.58 5.78
CA ILE A 99 -0.38 10.24 5.25
C ILE A 99 0.11 10.13 3.80
N VAL A 100 -0.09 11.16 2.98
CA VAL A 100 0.38 11.22 1.59
C VAL A 100 1.91 11.15 1.55
N ALA A 101 2.61 11.92 2.40
CA ALA A 101 4.08 11.86 2.49
C ALA A 101 4.57 10.45 2.88
N PHE A 102 3.92 9.81 3.85
CA PHE A 102 4.21 8.42 4.21
C PHE A 102 3.99 7.46 3.04
N LEU A 103 2.86 7.57 2.34
CA LEU A 103 2.53 6.72 1.19
C LEU A 103 3.52 6.93 0.04
N ILE A 104 3.99 8.16 -0.22
CA ILE A 104 5.05 8.42 -1.21
C ILE A 104 6.32 7.67 -0.84
N ASN A 105 6.77 7.76 0.42
CA ASN A 105 7.94 7.03 0.88
C ASN A 105 7.77 5.50 0.73
N CYS A 106 6.58 4.99 1.03
CA CYS A 106 6.24 3.58 0.83
C CYS A 106 6.29 3.16 -0.64
N VAL A 107 5.80 4.00 -1.56
CA VAL A 107 5.87 3.74 -3.01
C VAL A 107 7.33 3.68 -3.46
N VAL A 108 8.16 4.64 -3.02
CA VAL A 108 9.58 4.71 -3.38
C VAL A 108 10.34 3.49 -2.85
N ASP A 109 10.20 3.15 -1.58
CA ASP A 109 10.86 1.97 -1.00
C ASP A 109 10.39 0.67 -1.68
N LEU A 110 9.08 0.55 -1.96
CA LEU A 110 8.54 -0.64 -2.59
C LEU A 110 9.01 -0.78 -4.04
N TYR A 111 9.05 0.31 -4.82
CA TYR A 111 9.56 0.30 -6.19
C TYR A 111 11.07 0.09 -6.27
N GLY A 112 11.81 0.50 -5.24
CA GLY A 112 13.23 0.21 -5.10
C GLY A 112 13.56 -1.28 -5.00
N THR A 113 12.59 -2.14 -4.70
CA THR A 113 12.81 -3.60 -4.65
C THR A 113 13.02 -4.25 -6.02
N ASP A 114 12.51 -3.62 -7.10
CA ASP A 114 12.60 -4.11 -8.48
C ASP A 114 12.25 -2.96 -9.44
N MET A 115 13.28 -2.25 -9.89
CA MET A 115 13.10 -1.07 -10.74
C MET A 115 12.52 -1.40 -12.10
N GLU A 116 12.81 -2.58 -12.67
CA GLU A 116 12.37 -2.96 -14.01
C GLU A 116 10.85 -3.20 -14.01
N ALA A 117 10.36 -4.01 -13.07
CA ALA A 117 8.93 -4.25 -12.92
C ALA A 117 8.18 -2.99 -12.48
N ALA A 118 8.78 -2.19 -11.58
CA ALA A 118 8.19 -0.95 -11.11
C ALA A 118 8.01 0.06 -12.25
N TYR A 119 9.01 0.18 -13.15
CA TYR A 119 8.94 1.10 -14.28
C TYR A 119 7.79 0.74 -15.23
N GLN A 120 7.67 -0.54 -15.62
CA GLN A 120 6.59 -1.00 -16.48
C GLN A 120 5.20 -0.68 -15.91
N HIS A 121 5.02 -0.91 -14.61
CA HIS A 121 3.75 -0.62 -13.95
C HIS A 121 3.49 0.89 -13.83
N THR A 122 4.48 1.65 -13.38
CA THR A 122 4.34 3.09 -13.12
C THR A 122 4.08 3.87 -14.40
N PHE A 123 4.77 3.52 -15.48
CA PHE A 123 4.63 4.20 -16.77
C PHE A 123 3.18 4.16 -17.29
N VAL A 124 2.52 2.99 -17.19
CA VAL A 124 1.12 2.83 -17.62
C VAL A 124 0.20 3.73 -16.82
N TYR A 125 0.35 3.79 -15.50
CA TYR A 125 -0.53 4.61 -14.66
C TYR A 125 -0.28 6.11 -14.80
N ILE A 126 0.98 6.54 -14.94
CA ILE A 126 1.30 7.95 -15.21
C ILE A 126 0.68 8.38 -16.55
N ARG A 127 0.80 7.53 -17.59
CA ARG A 127 0.17 7.80 -18.89
C ARG A 127 -1.36 7.92 -18.76
N GLN A 128 -2.01 6.99 -18.05
CA GLN A 128 -3.45 7.03 -17.83
C GLN A 128 -3.89 8.30 -17.10
N LEU A 129 -3.13 8.72 -16.08
CA LEU A 129 -3.38 9.96 -15.35
C LEU A 129 -3.27 11.19 -16.27
N ALA A 130 -2.24 11.24 -17.12
CA ALA A 130 -2.06 12.34 -18.07
C ALA A 130 -3.21 12.44 -19.09
N ILE A 131 -3.67 11.29 -19.61
CA ILE A 131 -4.82 11.23 -20.53
C ILE A 131 -6.09 11.72 -19.82
N PHE A 132 -6.34 11.25 -18.59
CA PHE A 132 -7.48 11.68 -17.79
C PHE A 132 -7.45 13.19 -17.51
N LEU A 133 -6.28 13.71 -17.16
CA LEU A 133 -6.10 15.15 -16.92
C LEU A 133 -6.37 15.96 -18.19
N ARG A 134 -5.89 15.51 -19.35
CA ARG A 134 -6.18 16.19 -20.62
C ARG A 134 -7.68 16.20 -20.95
N ALA A 135 -8.36 15.06 -20.78
CA ALA A 135 -9.78 14.94 -21.05
C ALA A 135 -10.62 15.85 -20.13
N THR A 136 -10.29 15.89 -18.84
CA THR A 136 -10.98 16.75 -17.86
C THR A 136 -10.78 18.24 -18.15
N LEU A 137 -9.58 18.66 -18.55
CA LEU A 137 -9.31 20.05 -18.95
C LEU A 137 -10.07 20.45 -20.22
N GLN A 138 -10.22 19.54 -21.19
CA GLN A 138 -10.97 19.80 -22.43
C GLN A 138 -12.49 19.79 -22.25
N GLN A 139 -13.01 19.11 -21.23
CA GLN A 139 -14.44 19.11 -20.92
C GLN A 139 -14.89 20.34 -20.11
N GLN A 140 -13.96 21.05 -19.47
CA GLN A 140 -14.24 22.28 -18.73
C GLN A 140 -14.15 23.57 -19.59
N SER A 141 -13.74 23.46 -20.86
CA SER A 141 -13.79 24.52 -21.87
C SER A 141 -15.03 24.40 -22.74
#